data_AF-A0A1W1UQF1-F1
#
_entry.id   AF-A0A1W1UQF1-F1
#
_cell.length_a   1.000
_cell.length_b   1.000
_cell.length_c   1.000
_cell.angle_alpha   90.00
_cell.angle_beta   90.00
_cell.angle_gamma   90.00
#
_symmetry.space_group_name_H-M   'P 1'
#
loop_
_entity.id
_entity.type
_entity.pdbx_description
1 polymer ?
#
loop_
_entity_poly.entity_id
_entity_poly.type
_entity_poly.pdbx_seq_one_letter_code
_entity_poly.pdbx_strand_id
1 'polypeptide(L)' 'MYKLILLLFCLSLGGCGTIVALINPSQPYSAYAGVKYDYEMAKSWGLPILDLPLSFILDTALLPYALAQD' A
#
# COMPACT_ATOMS: atom_id res chain seq x y z
N MET A 1 17.60 -20.43 -4.47
CA MET A 1 16.53 -20.04 -5.42
C MET A 1 15.21 -19.72 -4.72
N TYR A 2 14.70 -20.56 -3.79
CA TYR A 2 13.42 -20.27 -3.09
C TYR A 2 13.42 -18.95 -2.28
N LYS A 3 14.55 -18.58 -1.68
CA LYS A 3 14.70 -17.31 -0.93
C LYS A 3 14.48 -16.07 -1.80
N LEU A 4 14.92 -16.09 -3.06
CA LEU A 4 14.76 -14.99 -4.00
C LEU A 4 13.31 -14.90 -4.49
N ILE A 5 12.67 -16.04 -4.70
CA ILE A 5 11.24 -16.13 -5.07
C ILE A 5 10.36 -15.62 -3.92
N LEU A 6 10.66 -15.97 -2.66
CA LEU A 6 9.96 -15.42 -1.50
C LEU A 6 10.16 -13.92 -1.36
N LEU A 7 11.37 -13.41 -1.60
CA LEU A 7 11.64 -11.97 -1.57
C LEU A 7 10.83 -11.24 -2.66
N LEU A 8 10.85 -11.74 -3.89
CA LEU A 8 10.06 -11.20 -5.01
C LEU A 8 8.56 -11.28 -4.75
N PHE A 9 8.07 -12.37 -4.15
CA PHE A 9 6.66 -12.50 -3.76
C PHE A 9 6.28 -11.52 -2.65
N CYS A 10 7.17 -11.33 -1.66
CA CYS A 10 7.00 -10.35 -0.58
C CYS A 10 7.06 -8.90 -1.10
N LEU A 11 7.87 -8.63 -2.13
CA LEU A 11 7.88 -7.37 -2.89
C LEU A 11 6.60 -7.21 -3.73
N SER A 12 6.01 -8.29 -4.22
CA SER A 12 4.74 -8.29 -4.97
C SER A 12 3.52 -8.06 -4.07
N LEU A 13 3.61 -8.47 -2.80
CA LEU A 13 2.71 -8.14 -1.69
C LEU A 13 3.08 -6.81 -1.02
N GLY A 14 4.05 -6.07 -1.57
CA GLY A 14 4.58 -4.84 -0.98
C GLY A 14 3.62 -3.67 -1.13
N GLY A 15 2.59 -3.61 -0.28
CA GLY A 15 1.65 -2.49 -0.20
C GLY A 15 1.06 -2.09 -1.55
N CYS A 16 0.48 -3.07 -2.25
CA CYS A 16 -0.17 -2.85 -3.55
C CYS A 16 -1.16 -1.69 -3.48
N GLY A 17 -1.92 -1.57 -2.39
CA GLY A 17 -2.82 -0.45 -2.14
C GLY A 17 -2.12 0.90 -2.10
N THR A 18 -0.93 0.98 -1.50
CA THR A 18 -0.12 2.20 -1.44
C THR A 18 0.36 2.62 -2.82
N ILE A 19 0.86 1.66 -3.61
CA ILE A 19 1.33 1.90 -4.98
C ILE A 19 0.16 2.35 -5.89
N VAL A 20 -0.98 1.67 -5.82
CA VAL A 20 -2.18 2.03 -6.60
C VAL A 20 -2.67 3.42 -6.22
N ALA A 21 -2.70 3.76 -4.93
CA ALA A 21 -3.08 5.09 -4.46
C ALA A 21 -2.09 6.17 -4.91
N LEU A 22 -0.79 5.86 -4.97
CA LEU A 22 0.26 6.81 -5.34
C LEU A 22 0.31 7.09 -6.85
N ILE A 23 0.06 6.08 -7.69
CA ILE A 23 0.13 6.23 -9.16
C ILE A 23 -1.19 6.81 -9.71
N ASN A 24 -2.28 6.83 -8.94
CA ASN A 24 -3.56 7.33 -9.40
C ASN A 24 -3.46 8.82 -9.80
N PRO A 25 -3.59 9.17 -11.09
CA PRO A 25 -3.41 10.55 -11.55
C PRO A 25 -4.64 11.43 -11.27
N SER A 26 -5.75 10.84 -10.84
CA SER A 26 -7.03 11.53 -10.70
C SER A 26 -7.12 12.35 -9.41
N GLN A 27 -6.32 12.01 -8.39
CA GLN A 27 -6.35 12.64 -7.08
C GLN A 27 -4.94 12.66 -6.47
N PRO A 28 -4.55 13.75 -5.76
CA PRO A 28 -3.31 13.76 -4.99
C PRO A 28 -3.33 12.65 -3.94
N TYR A 29 -2.15 12.19 -3.55
CA TYR A 29 -2.03 11.10 -2.61
C TYR A 29 -2.39 11.60 -1.21
N SER A 30 -3.42 11.01 -0.59
CA SER A 30 -3.87 11.37 0.75
C SER A 30 -3.16 10.53 1.81
N ALA A 31 -2.99 11.10 3.01
CA ALA A 31 -2.41 10.38 4.14
C ALA A 31 -3.18 9.07 4.40
N TYR A 32 -2.43 7.97 4.46
CA TYR A 32 -2.95 6.61 4.67
C TYR A 32 -3.90 6.08 3.58
N ALA A 33 -3.76 6.56 2.34
CA ALA A 33 -4.60 6.12 1.22
C ALA A 33 -4.44 4.61 0.91
N GLY A 34 -3.22 4.06 1.03
CA GLY A 34 -2.95 2.65 0.77
C GLY A 34 -3.58 1.73 1.81
N VAL A 35 -3.45 2.07 3.10
CA VAL A 35 -4.10 1.38 4.22
C VAL A 35 -5.63 1.40 4.06
N LYS A 36 -6.19 2.55 3.69
CA LYS A 36 -7.64 2.67 3.49
C LYS A 36 -8.11 1.78 2.33
N TYR A 37 -7.37 1.77 1.23
CA TYR A 37 -7.65 0.91 0.09
C TYR A 37 -7.59 -0.57 0.47
N ASP A 38 -6.52 -1.02 1.10
CA ASP A 38 -6.35 -2.41 1.52
C ASP A 38 -7.39 -2.83 2.56
N TYR A 39 -7.82 -1.93 3.44
CA TYR A 39 -8.91 -2.17 4.39
C TYR A 39 -10.26 -2.40 3.71
N GLU A 40 -10.63 -1.57 2.71
CA GLU A 40 -11.87 -1.78 1.93
C GLU A 40 -11.82 -3.06 1.12
N MET A 41 -10.65 -3.36 0.56
CA MET A 41 -10.45 -4.55 -0.26
C MET A 41 -10.40 -5.83 0.61
N ALA A 42 -9.86 -5.75 1.82
CA ALA A 42 -9.91 -6.81 2.83
C ALA A 42 -11.34 -7.11 3.29
N LYS A 43 -12.19 -6.10 3.46
CA LYS A 43 -13.62 -6.30 3.75
C LYS A 43 -14.35 -7.04 2.62
N SER A 44 -13.90 -6.86 1.39
CA SER A 44 -14.53 -7.42 0.20
C SER A 44 -14.00 -8.83 -0.18
N TRP A 45 -12.69 -9.06 -0.09
CA TRP A 45 -12.02 -10.29 -0.57
C TRP A 45 -11.17 -11.01 0.50
N GLY A 46 -11.00 -10.43 1.69
CA GLY A 46 -10.26 -11.01 2.83
C GLY A 46 -8.73 -11.03 2.69
N LEU A 47 -8.23 -11.43 1.52
CA LEU A 47 -6.80 -11.57 1.18
C LEU A 47 -5.95 -10.30 1.41
N PRO A 48 -6.42 -9.09 1.06
CA PRO A 48 -5.65 -7.85 1.23
C PRO A 48 -5.35 -7.46 2.69
N ILE A 49 -5.92 -8.18 3.67
CA ILE A 49 -5.61 -7.96 5.10
C ILE A 49 -4.13 -8.20 5.42
N LEU A 50 -3.44 -9.02 4.62
CA LEU A 50 -2.02 -9.29 4.75
C LEU A 50 -1.15 -8.11 4.31
N ASP A 51 -1.65 -7.26 3.41
CA ASP A 51 -0.94 -6.10 2.89
C ASP A 51 -1.12 -4.85 3.77
N LEU A 52 -2.14 -4.82 4.65
CA LEU A 52 -2.35 -3.73 5.62
C LEU A 52 -1.11 -3.31 6.41
N PRO A 53 -0.35 -4.21 7.07
CA PRO A 53 0.86 -3.80 7.79
C PRO A 53 1.95 -3.24 6.87
N LEU A 54 2.05 -3.72 5.62
CA LEU A 54 3.02 -3.23 4.65
C LEU A 54 2.61 -1.87 4.09
N SER A 55 1.34 -1.70 3.72
CA SER A 55 0.78 -0.41 3.32
C SER A 55 0.84 0.62 4.45
N PHE A 56 0.70 0.22 5.72
CA PHE A 56 0.89 1.14 6.84
C PHE A 56 2.33 1.66 6.93
N ILE A 57 3.33 0.80 6.74
CA ILE A 57 4.74 1.20 6.74
C ILE A 57 5.02 2.16 5.57
N LEU A 58 4.55 1.83 4.37
CA LEU A 58 4.77 2.65 3.17
C LEU A 58 4.02 3.98 3.23
N ASP A 59 2.75 3.98 3.65
CA ASP A 59 1.96 5.20 3.83
C ASP A 59 2.59 6.11 4.90
N THR A 60 3.14 5.54 5.98
CA THR A 60 3.87 6.31 6.99
C THR A 60 5.16 6.91 6.43
N ALA A 61 5.88 6.18 5.57
CA ALA A 61 7.05 6.72 4.88
C ALA A 61 6.69 7.83 3.87
N LEU A 62 5.49 7.76 3.27
CA LEU A 62 4.94 8.76 2.35
C LEU A 62 4.21 9.90 3.07
N LEU A 63 4.06 9.86 4.39
CA LEU A 63 3.35 10.88 5.16
C LEU A 63 3.94 12.29 4.97
N PRO A 64 5.27 12.52 4.97
CA PRO A 64 5.82 13.85 4.68
C PRO A 64 5.49 14.36 3.27
N TYR A 65 5.34 13.45 2.30
CA TYR A 65 4.96 13.79 0.93
C TYR A 65 3.49 14.19 0.86
N ALA A 66 2.60 13.42 1.49
CA ALA A 66 1.18 13.73 1.56
C ALA A 66 0.94 15.10 2.23
N LEU A 67 1.59 15.36 3.37
CA LEU A 67 1.48 16.63 4.10
C LEU A 67 2.10 17.83 3.37
N ALA A 68 3.02 17.59 2.42
CA ALA A 68 3.59 18.66 1.59
C ALA A 68 2.73 18.99 0.36
N GLN A 69 1.72 18.16 0.04
CA GLN A 69 0.74 18.42 -1.03
C GLN A 69 -0.47 19.24 -0.57
N ASP A 70 -0.71 19.33 0.74
CA ASP A 70 -1.78 20.12 1.37
C ASP A 70 -1.52 21.64 1.34
#